data_AF-A0AB38H9U0-F1
#
_entry.id   AF-A0AB38H9U0-F1
#
_cell.length_a   1.000
_cell.length_b   1.000
_cell.length_c   1.000
_cell.angle_alpha   90.00
_cell.angle_beta   90.00
_cell.angle_gamma   90.00
#
_symmetry.space_group_name_H-M   'P 1'
#
loop_
_entity.id
_entity.type
_entity.pdbx_description
1 polymer ?
#
loop_
_entity_poly.entity_id
_entity_poly.type
_entity_poly.pdbx_seq_one_letter_code
_entity_poly.pdbx_strand_id
1 'polypeptide(L)'
;MGDGVFQLVKKFFPSAVGLTYDLNLKNEMVLKTLNLVQKRRIKWDGKEIINSFMTIKRQATKTGRQMTYVSDRSQDASHGDLAWAIMHCILNENYGGGNHRSQSTIFTFE
;
A
#
# COMPACT_ATOMS: atom_id res chain seq x y z
N MET A 1 -4.66 17.09 2.04
CA MET A 1 -3.89 17.13 3.31
C MET A 1 -2.62 16.33 3.10
N GLY A 2 -1.46 17.00 3.02
CA GLY A 2 -0.17 16.36 2.76
C GLY A 2 0.86 17.31 2.12
N ASP A 3 0.39 18.33 1.39
CA ASP A 3 1.26 19.22 0.61
C ASP A 3 2.27 20.00 1.47
N GLY A 4 1.85 20.47 2.65
CA GLY A 4 2.74 21.17 3.57
C GLY A 4 3.89 20.29 4.08
N VAL A 5 3.61 19.01 4.39
CA VAL A 5 4.65 18.07 4.81
C VAL A 5 5.56 17.72 3.64
N PHE A 6 5.00 17.51 2.44
CA PHE A 6 5.78 17.24 1.24
C PHE A 6 6.77 18.37 0.92
N GLN A 7 6.34 19.63 1.04
CA GLN A 7 7.23 20.78 0.83
C GLN A 7 8.39 20.83 1.83
N LEU A 8 8.15 20.44 3.09
CA LEU A 8 9.21 20.37 4.11
C LEU A 8 10.17 19.20 3.84
N VAL A 9 9.64 18.01 3.55
CA VAL A 9 10.45 16.82 3.27
C VAL A 9 11.30 17.02 2.02
N LYS A 10 10.77 17.66 0.98
CA LYS A 10 11.50 17.89 -0.27
C LYS A 10 12.73 18.81 -0.10
N LYS A 11 12.75 19.66 0.93
CA LYS A 11 13.93 20.46 1.28
C LYS A 11 15.08 19.60 1.82
N PHE A 12 14.75 18.54 2.56
CA PHE A 12 15.72 17.63 3.16
C PHE A 12 16.06 16.44 2.24
N PHE A 13 15.07 15.95 1.49
CA PHE A 13 15.19 14.80 0.59
C PHE A 13 14.58 15.13 -0.79
N PRO A 14 15.38 15.65 -1.74
CA PRO A 14 14.87 16.12 -3.04
C PRO A 14 14.22 15.04 -3.91
N SER A 15 14.58 13.77 -3.71
CA SER A 15 14.03 12.62 -4.43
C SER A 15 12.64 12.18 -3.93
N ALA A 16 12.05 12.89 -2.96
CA ALA A 16 10.70 12.60 -2.47
C ALA A 16 9.66 12.74 -3.58
N VAL A 17 8.81 11.72 -3.73
CA VAL A 17 7.68 11.72 -4.67
C VAL A 17 6.38 11.91 -3.89
N GLY A 18 5.60 12.91 -4.30
CA GLY A 18 4.27 13.13 -3.75
C GLY A 18 3.26 12.18 -4.37
N LEU A 19 2.44 11.53 -3.55
CA LEU A 19 1.37 10.66 -4.01
C LEU A 19 0.03 11.37 -3.83
N THR A 20 -0.71 11.51 -4.94
CA THR A 20 -2.08 12.03 -4.90
C THR A 20 -3.01 10.88 -4.54
N TYR A 21 -3.66 10.97 -3.38
CA TYR A 21 -4.58 9.95 -2.89
C TYR A 21 -5.93 10.00 -3.63
N ASP A 22 -5.97 9.45 -4.83
CA ASP A 22 -7.18 9.26 -5.62
C ASP A 22 -7.69 7.81 -5.54
N LEU A 23 -8.87 7.55 -6.11
CA LEU A 23 -9.46 6.21 -6.10
C LEU A 23 -8.65 5.22 -6.95
N ASN A 24 -8.05 5.67 -8.04
CA ASN A 24 -7.31 4.77 -8.93
C ASN A 24 -6.03 4.32 -8.25
N LEU A 25 -5.28 5.21 -7.60
CA LEU A 25 -4.09 4.84 -6.84
C LEU A 25 -4.41 3.83 -5.74
N LYS A 26 -5.53 4.01 -5.01
CA LYS A 26 -5.97 3.03 -4.01
C LYS A 26 -6.24 1.65 -4.59
N ASN A 27 -6.93 1.62 -5.73
CA ASN A 27 -7.23 0.37 -6.40
C ASN A 27 -5.96 -0.30 -6.93
N GLU A 28 -5.04 0.47 -7.50
CA GLU A 28 -3.74 -0.01 -7.97
C GLU A 28 -2.92 -0.61 -6.83
N MET A 29 -2.79 0.09 -5.70
CA MET A 29 -2.07 -0.37 -4.51
C MET A 29 -2.53 -1.77 -4.06
N VAL A 30 -3.85 -1.96 -3.93
CA VAL A 30 -4.42 -3.22 -3.48
C VAL A 30 -4.22 -4.32 -4.52
N LEU A 31 -4.46 -4.03 -5.80
CA LEU A 31 -4.32 -5.02 -6.87
C LEU A 31 -2.86 -5.46 -7.06
N LYS A 32 -1.91 -4.53 -6.97
CA LYS A 32 -0.48 -4.82 -7.04
C LYS A 32 -0.04 -5.71 -5.88
N THR A 33 -0.46 -5.36 -4.67
CA THR A 33 -0.17 -6.16 -3.47
C THR A 33 -0.75 -7.56 -3.59
N LEU A 34 -2.00 -7.69 -4.05
CA LEU A 34 -2.63 -8.98 -4.30
C LEU A 34 -1.84 -9.81 -5.32
N ASN A 35 -1.33 -9.19 -6.40
CA ASN A 35 -0.52 -9.88 -7.41
C ASN A 35 0.76 -10.46 -6.80
N LEU A 36 1.45 -9.70 -5.94
CA LEU A 36 2.68 -10.14 -5.29
C LEU A 36 2.44 -11.26 -4.27
N VAL A 37 1.33 -11.17 -3.52
CA VAL A 37 0.91 -12.24 -2.59
C VAL A 37 0.56 -13.52 -3.35
N GLN A 38 -0.21 -13.44 -4.44
CA GLN A 38 -0.55 -14.59 -5.29
C GLN A 38 0.69 -15.25 -5.89
N LYS A 39 1.70 -14.46 -6.26
CA LYS A 39 3.00 -14.94 -6.77
C LYS A 39 3.96 -15.37 -5.66
N ARG A 40 3.56 -15.32 -4.38
CA ARG A 40 4.40 -15.64 -3.20
C ARG A 40 5.72 -14.86 -3.18
N ARG A 41 5.72 -13.61 -3.64
CA ARG A 41 6.91 -12.74 -3.70
C ARG A 41 7.14 -11.90 -2.45
N ILE A 42 6.18 -11.91 -1.51
CA ILE A 42 6.26 -11.19 -0.25
C ILE A 42 6.28 -12.20 0.90
N LYS A 43 7.18 -11.98 1.86
CA LYS A 43 7.24 -12.67 3.14
C LYS A 43 7.19 -11.61 4.24
N TRP A 44 6.38 -11.85 5.26
CA TRP A 44 6.29 -11.01 6.46
C TRP A 44 6.54 -11.88 7.69
N ASP A 45 7.03 -11.24 8.74
CA ASP A 45 7.14 -11.82 10.07
C ASP A 45 6.19 -11.07 11.00
N GLY A 46 5.39 -11.79 11.79
CA GLY A 46 4.37 -11.21 12.66
C GLY A 46 2.91 -11.30 12.15
N LYS A 47 1.99 -11.63 13.08
CA LYS A 47 0.56 -11.79 12.80
C LYS A 47 -0.19 -10.47 12.66
N GLU A 48 0.35 -9.38 13.19
CA GLU A 48 -0.28 -8.06 13.15
C GLU A 48 -0.38 -7.50 11.73
N ILE A 49 0.66 -7.72 10.90
CA ILE A 49 0.65 -7.37 9.48
C ILE A 49 -0.50 -8.10 8.77
N ILE A 50 -0.63 -9.42 9.02
CA ILE A 50 -1.70 -10.22 8.41
C ILE A 50 -3.08 -9.68 8.83
N ASN A 51 -3.28 -9.43 10.12
CA ASN A 51 -4.53 -8.90 10.65
C ASN A 51 -4.88 -7.55 10.02
N SER A 52 -3.88 -6.66 9.86
CA SER A 52 -4.07 -5.35 9.22
C SER A 52 -4.59 -5.48 7.78
N PHE A 53 -4.06 -6.42 6.99
CA PHE A 53 -4.53 -6.67 5.62
C PHE A 53 -5.97 -7.19 5.59
N MET A 54 -6.37 -8.00 6.57
CA MET A 54 -7.74 -8.54 6.67
C MET A 54 -8.78 -7.47 7.00
N THR A 55 -8.37 -6.29 7.49
CA THR A 55 -9.29 -5.15 7.72
C THR A 55 -9.73 -4.46 6.43
N ILE A 56 -9.02 -4.68 5.32
CA ILE A 56 -9.28 -4.03 4.03
C ILE A 56 -10.43 -4.72 3.32
N LYS A 57 -11.48 -3.96 3.05
CA LYS A 57 -12.72 -4.44 2.43
C LYS A 57 -13.03 -3.66 1.16
N ARG A 58 -13.61 -4.34 0.18
CA ARG A 58 -14.13 -3.71 -1.03
C ARG A 58 -15.44 -3.00 -0.71
N GLN A 59 -15.55 -1.72 -1.05
CA GLN A 59 -16.73 -0.90 -0.85
C GLN A 59 -17.09 -0.17 -2.14
N ALA A 60 -18.39 -0.08 -2.45
CA ALA A 60 -18.87 0.76 -3.54
C ALA A 60 -18.73 2.24 -3.17
N THR A 61 -18.38 3.09 -4.13
CA THR A 61 -18.34 4.54 -3.91
C THR A 61 -19.74 5.09 -3.65
N LYS A 62 -19.83 6.30 -3.06
CA LYS A 62 -21.11 6.97 -2.76
C LYS A 62 -22.03 7.10 -3.99
N THR A 63 -21.44 7.20 -5.18
CA THR A 63 -22.16 7.30 -6.45
C THR A 63 -22.47 5.93 -7.07
N GLY A 64 -22.01 4.82 -6.48
CA GLY A 64 -22.23 3.44 -6.93
C GLY A 64 -21.49 3.04 -8.22
N ARG A 65 -20.91 4.00 -8.94
CA ARG A 65 -20.32 3.80 -10.28
C ARG A 65 -18.96 3.10 -10.28
N GLN A 66 -18.26 3.12 -9.14
CA GLN A 66 -16.91 2.56 -9.01
C GLN A 66 -16.79 1.77 -7.71
N MET A 67 -15.96 0.74 -7.73
CA MET A 67 -15.57 -0.01 -6.54
C MET A 67 -14.23 0.54 -6.03
N THR A 68 -14.09 0.65 -4.72
CA THR A 68 -12.85 1.03 -4.05
C THR A 68 -12.57 0.11 -2.86
N TYR A 69 -11.41 0.29 -2.25
CA TYR A 69 -11.01 -0.43 -1.05
C TYR A 69 -10.88 0.53 0.12
N VAL A 70 -11.42 0.12 1.27
CA VAL A 70 -11.41 0.88 2.51
C VAL A 70 -10.99 -0.04 3.65
N SER A 71 -10.29 0.50 4.64
CA SER A 71 -10.05 -0.16 5.91
C SER A 71 -10.97 0.42 6.96
N ASP A 72 -11.50 -0.42 7.84
CA ASP A 72 -12.27 0.05 8.98
C ASP A 72 -11.36 0.82 9.95
N ARG A 73 -11.91 1.82 10.64
CA ARG A 73 -11.22 2.62 11.66
C ARG A 73 -11.92 2.41 12.99
N SER A 74 -11.89 1.19 13.52
CA SER A 74 -12.31 0.93 14.89
C SER A 74 -11.08 0.71 15.78
N GLN A 75 -11.18 1.13 17.05
CA GLN A 75 -10.10 0.91 18.03
C GLN A 75 -9.79 -0.58 18.22
N ASP A 76 -10.78 -1.46 17.99
CA ASP A 76 -10.62 -2.92 18.06
C ASP A 76 -10.11 -3.55 16.76
N ALA A 77 -10.35 -2.93 15.60
CA ALA A 77 -9.82 -3.38 14.31
C ALA A 77 -8.38 -2.88 14.16
N SER A 78 -7.47 -3.61 14.80
CA SER A 78 -6.02 -3.58 14.63
C SER A 78 -5.56 -2.93 13.31
N HIS A 79 -5.22 -1.64 13.40
CA HIS A 79 -4.30 -0.88 12.55
C HIS A 79 -4.30 -1.16 11.04
N GLY A 80 -5.42 -0.91 10.35
CA GLY A 80 -5.46 -0.96 8.87
C GLY A 80 -4.51 0.03 8.17
N ASP A 81 -4.00 1.02 8.89
CA ASP A 81 -2.93 1.93 8.46
C ASP A 81 -1.60 1.22 8.20
N LEU A 82 -1.28 0.14 8.92
CA LEU A 82 -0.08 -0.67 8.67
C LEU A 82 -0.13 -1.31 7.27
N ALA A 83 -1.28 -1.87 6.90
CA ALA A 83 -1.47 -2.43 5.56
C ALA A 83 -1.36 -1.34 4.49
N TRP A 84 -1.97 -0.16 4.69
CA TRP A 84 -1.81 0.96 3.75
C TRP A 84 -0.36 1.40 3.61
N ALA A 85 0.39 1.50 4.71
CA ALA A 85 1.81 1.87 4.69
C ALA A 85 2.65 0.87 3.87
N ILE A 86 2.43 -0.43 4.08
CA ILE A 86 3.12 -1.48 3.32
C ILE A 86 2.77 -1.40 1.82
N MET A 87 1.50 -1.15 1.48
CA MET A 87 1.09 -1.00 0.08
C MET A 87 1.71 0.23 -0.60
N HIS A 88 1.96 1.31 0.15
CA HIS A 88 2.74 2.45 -0.32
C HIS A 88 4.19 2.07 -0.64
N CYS A 89 4.81 1.22 0.15
CA CYS A 89 6.15 0.70 -0.16
C CYS A 89 6.14 -0.17 -1.42
N ILE A 90 5.13 -1.04 -1.55
CA ILE A 90 4.95 -1.95 -2.69
C ILE A 90 4.71 -1.19 -4.01
N LEU A 91 4.13 0.01 -3.98
CA LEU A 91 3.94 0.85 -5.15
C LEU A 91 5.25 1.09 -5.92
N ASN A 92 6.39 1.16 -5.23
CA ASN A 92 7.70 1.35 -5.85
C ASN A 92 8.32 0.05 -6.39
N GLU A 93 7.72 -1.11 -6.15
CA GLU A 93 8.23 -2.38 -6.67
C GLU A 93 7.86 -2.57 -8.16
N ASN A 94 8.77 -3.09 -8.98
CA ASN A 94 8.45 -3.39 -10.37
C ASN A 94 7.44 -4.55 -10.49
N TYR A 95 6.45 -4.39 -11.36
CA TYR A 95 5.62 -5.50 -11.83
C TYR A 95 6.53 -6.44 -12.62
N GLY A 96 6.92 -7.58 -12.04
CA GLY A 96 7.96 -8.47 -12.58
C GLY A 96 7.74 -8.91 -14.03
N GLY A 97 8.22 -8.10 -14.97
CA GLY A 97 8.00 -8.19 -16.42
C GLY A 97 9.13 -7.52 -17.17
N GLY A 98 10.35 -8.00 -16.95
CA GLY A 98 11.55 -7.62 -17.67
C GLY A 98 12.69 -8.49 -17.14
N ASN A 99 13.55 -8.98 -18.03
CA ASN A 99 14.70 -9.87 -17.75
C ASN A 99 15.70 -9.28 -16.73
N HIS A 100 15.30 -9.15 -15.48
CA HIS A 100 16.14 -8.82 -14.35
C HIS A 100 15.79 -9.81 -13.25
N ARG A 101 16.83 -10.52 -12.82
CA ARG A 101 16.84 -11.56 -11.78
C ARG A 101 15.76 -11.33 -10.74
N SER A 102 15.06 -12.41 -10.39
CA SER A 102 14.14 -12.49 -9.25
C SER A 102 14.78 -11.88 -7.99
N GLN A 103 14.64 -10.57 -7.81
CA GLN A 103 15.02 -9.88 -6.59
C GLN A 103 13.79 -9.96 -5.69
N SER A 104 13.89 -10.78 -4.66
CA SER A 104 13.00 -10.73 -3.51
C SER A 104 13.30 -9.42 -2.77
N THR A 105 12.39 -8.46 -2.83
CA THR A 105 12.50 -7.26 -1.98
C THR A 105 12.06 -7.65 -0.58
N ILE A 106 13.01 -7.67 0.36
CA ILE A 106 12.72 -7.90 1.78
C ILE A 106 12.47 -6.52 2.39
N PHE A 107 11.24 -6.28 2.82
CA PHE A 107 10.90 -5.10 3.62
C PHE A 107 11.03 -5.49 5.10
N THR A 108 12.13 -5.08 5.73
CA THR A 108 12.32 -5.20 7.18
C THR A 108 12.03 -3.84 7.80
N PHE A 109 11.17 -3.82 8.81
CA PHE A 109 10.99 -2.67 9.69
C PHE A 109 11.68 -3.03 11.01
N GLU A 110 12.92 -2.53 11.20
CA GLU A 110 13.54 -2.46 12.53
C GLU A 110 13.14 -1.17 13.25
#